data_AF-T2GGC4-F1
#
_entry.id   AF-T2GGC4-F1
#
_cell.length_a   1.000
_cell.length_b   1.000
_cell.length_c   1.000
_cell.angle_alpha   90.00
_cell.angle_beta   90.00
_cell.angle_gamma   90.00
#
_symmetry.space_group_name_H-M   'P 1'
#
loop_
_entity.id
_entity.type
_entity.pdbx_description
1 polymer ?
#
loop_
_entity_poly.entity_id
_entity_poly.type
_entity_poly.pdbx_seq_one_letter_code
_entity_poly.pdbx_strand_id
1 'polypeptide(L)'
;MHPGQFTQLGSPKKAVVDASIRELEYHCEIMDRMGLGPDGVMIIHMGGVYGDKESTLARFKENYTTLTSDQVKARLVLENDEICYNVDDLLPVCTELDIPIIFDYHHDALNPSAGPPAELIPKIAEVWNKKGIKMKQHLSEPRPGAESIMERRAHADRCQTLPAELPDDVDLMIEAKDKEQAVFELYRIYGLEDVIHDNLRPPDPNPSMQTKGRKSNLKKKTKETVDVDSQAEPVQLSDIEKEGDGGMGDEGIKKNGQVVEIDDVGIEVDVDETKKMPKEKGRVKKKAVAE
;
A
#
# COMPACT_ATOMS: atom_id res chain seq x y z
N MET A 1 0.39 7.39 -7.58
CA MET A 1 1.36 6.77 -6.64
C MET A 1 1.02 5.30 -6.48
N HIS A 2 1.96 4.47 -6.03
CA HIS A 2 1.72 3.05 -5.77
C HIS A 2 2.17 2.74 -4.32
N PRO A 3 1.28 2.90 -3.32
CA PRO A 3 1.56 2.49 -1.95
C PRO A 3 2.02 1.03 -1.89
N GLY A 4 2.97 0.75 -1.00
CA GLY A 4 3.70 -0.52 -1.03
C GLY A 4 2.87 -1.72 -0.55
N GLN A 5 3.47 -2.90 -0.61
CA GLN A 5 2.86 -4.18 -0.21
C GLN A 5 2.31 -4.25 1.23
N PHE A 6 2.58 -3.26 2.09
CA PHE A 6 2.08 -3.21 3.47
C PHE A 6 0.72 -2.53 3.59
N THR A 7 0.25 -1.82 2.56
CA THR A 7 -1.09 -1.26 2.47
C THR A 7 -2.09 -2.38 2.14
N GLN A 8 -2.78 -2.89 3.16
CA GLN A 8 -3.55 -4.14 3.12
C GLN A 8 -4.95 -3.95 3.74
N LEU A 9 -5.89 -3.43 2.96
CA LEU A 9 -7.28 -3.20 3.40
C LEU A 9 -8.08 -4.48 3.66
N GLY A 10 -7.69 -5.62 3.05
CA GLY A 10 -8.30 -6.94 3.28
C GLY A 10 -7.77 -7.68 4.53
N SER A 11 -6.83 -7.08 5.27
CA SER A 11 -6.18 -7.73 6.40
C SER A 11 -7.16 -8.07 7.53
N PRO A 12 -7.07 -9.27 8.15
CA PRO A 12 -7.85 -9.59 9.35
C PRO A 12 -7.32 -8.84 10.61
N LYS A 13 -6.15 -8.21 10.53
CA LYS A 13 -5.53 -7.50 11.65
C LYS A 13 -5.91 -6.02 11.62
N LYS A 14 -6.72 -5.58 12.58
CA LYS A 14 -7.16 -4.17 12.68
C LYS A 14 -5.99 -3.17 12.61
N ALA A 15 -4.90 -3.43 13.31
CA ALA A 15 -3.73 -2.54 13.31
C ALA A 15 -3.11 -2.35 11.91
N VAL A 16 -3.17 -3.39 11.05
CA VAL A 16 -2.70 -3.33 9.66
C VAL A 16 -3.65 -2.49 8.82
N VAL A 17 -4.96 -2.68 8.98
CA VAL A 17 -5.99 -1.87 8.29
C VAL A 17 -5.86 -0.40 8.68
N ASP A 18 -5.75 -0.09 9.97
CA ASP A 18 -5.58 1.27 10.47
C ASP A 18 -4.31 1.93 9.91
N ALA A 19 -3.21 1.19 9.80
CA ALA A 19 -1.96 1.68 9.22
C ALA A 19 -2.10 1.93 7.71
N SER A 20 -2.79 1.03 7.00
CA SER A 20 -3.04 1.15 5.57
C SER A 20 -3.87 2.38 5.25
N ILE A 21 -4.90 2.66 6.06
CA ILE A 21 -5.71 3.87 5.91
C ILE A 21 -4.84 5.11 6.11
N ARG A 22 -4.01 5.17 7.16
CA ARG A 22 -3.10 6.31 7.37
C ARG A 22 -2.14 6.53 6.19
N GLU A 23 -1.63 5.45 5.61
CA GLU A 23 -0.75 5.53 4.43
C GLU A 23 -1.49 6.09 3.21
N LEU A 24 -2.73 5.64 2.96
CA LEU A 24 -3.56 6.16 1.87
C LEU A 24 -3.92 7.64 2.07
N GLU A 25 -4.29 8.05 3.27
CA GLU A 25 -4.58 9.47 3.58
C GLU A 25 -3.33 10.34 3.38
N TYR A 26 -2.16 9.86 3.80
CA TYR A 26 -0.88 10.55 3.57
C TYR A 26 -0.59 10.74 2.07
N HIS A 27 -0.85 9.73 1.24
CA HIS A 27 -0.69 9.82 -0.20
C HIS A 27 -1.69 10.80 -0.84
N CYS A 28 -2.95 10.83 -0.39
CA CYS A 28 -3.91 11.87 -0.79
C CYS A 28 -3.38 13.27 -0.47
N GLU A 29 -2.89 13.49 0.75
CA GLU A 29 -2.37 14.78 1.19
C GLU A 29 -1.19 15.25 0.32
N ILE A 30 -0.26 14.35 -0.04
CA ILE A 30 0.83 14.67 -0.98
C ILE A 30 0.26 15.17 -2.31
N MET A 31 -0.69 14.44 -2.89
CA MET A 31 -1.23 14.76 -4.21
C MET A 31 -2.01 16.08 -4.20
N ASP A 32 -2.77 16.34 -3.14
CA ASP A 32 -3.51 17.60 -2.98
C ASP A 32 -2.56 18.79 -2.80
N ARG A 33 -1.49 18.63 -2.01
CA ARG A 33 -0.45 19.68 -1.83
C ARG A 33 0.33 19.97 -3.11
N MET A 34 0.47 18.97 -3.98
CA MET A 34 1.06 19.13 -5.32
C MET A 34 0.07 19.72 -6.33
N GLY A 35 -1.20 19.91 -5.97
CA GLY A 35 -2.25 20.41 -6.86
C GLY A 35 -2.65 19.42 -7.95
N LEU A 36 -2.51 18.11 -7.71
CA LEU A 36 -2.86 17.08 -8.68
C LEU A 36 -4.38 16.89 -8.74
N GLY A 37 -4.91 16.92 -9.97
CA GLY A 37 -6.33 16.69 -10.25
C GLY A 37 -6.78 15.24 -10.03
N PRO A 38 -7.99 14.90 -10.50
CA PRO A 38 -8.60 13.58 -10.28
C PRO A 38 -7.85 12.43 -10.97
N ASP A 39 -7.07 12.70 -12.04
CA ASP A 39 -6.21 11.69 -12.68
C ASP A 39 -5.02 11.26 -11.80
N GLY A 40 -4.75 11.97 -10.69
CA GLY A 40 -3.78 11.57 -9.68
C GLY A 40 -4.28 10.39 -8.84
N VAL A 41 -4.03 9.17 -9.30
CA VAL A 41 -4.52 7.93 -8.65
C VAL A 41 -3.52 7.28 -7.69
N MET A 42 -4.04 6.51 -6.73
CA MET A 42 -3.30 5.60 -5.84
C MET A 42 -3.60 4.16 -6.24
N ILE A 43 -2.57 3.43 -6.62
CA ILE A 43 -2.70 2.05 -7.11
C ILE A 43 -2.26 1.11 -6.00
N ILE A 44 -3.09 0.13 -5.64
CA ILE A 44 -2.72 -0.93 -4.69
C ILE A 44 -3.11 -2.29 -5.25
N HIS A 45 -2.35 -3.32 -4.92
CA HIS A 45 -2.82 -4.69 -5.08
C HIS A 45 -3.85 -5.01 -3.99
N MET A 46 -4.69 -6.02 -4.23
CA MET A 46 -5.63 -6.54 -3.22
C MET A 46 -4.88 -7.17 -2.02
N GLY A 47 -3.70 -7.74 -2.29
CA GLY A 47 -2.76 -8.15 -1.27
C GLY A 47 -2.85 -9.63 -0.87
N GLY A 48 -2.78 -9.93 0.43
CA GLY A 48 -2.77 -11.32 0.90
C GLY A 48 -4.15 -11.98 0.88
N VAL A 49 -4.22 -13.30 0.63
CA VAL A 49 -5.50 -14.05 0.69
C VAL A 49 -5.99 -14.37 2.09
N TYR A 50 -5.12 -14.29 3.11
CA TYR A 50 -5.46 -14.49 4.53
C TYR A 50 -6.35 -15.71 4.85
N GLY A 51 -6.10 -16.83 4.17
CA GLY A 51 -6.88 -18.07 4.30
C GLY A 51 -7.72 -18.36 3.05
N ASP A 52 -8.62 -17.43 2.70
CA ASP A 52 -9.50 -17.55 1.54
C ASP A 52 -9.80 -16.20 0.87
N LYS A 53 -9.95 -16.23 -0.46
CA LYS A 53 -10.18 -15.01 -1.26
C LYS A 53 -11.52 -14.35 -0.91
N GLU A 54 -12.59 -15.13 -0.78
CA GLU A 54 -13.95 -14.61 -0.61
C GLU A 54 -14.09 -13.76 0.65
N SER A 55 -13.63 -14.27 1.79
CA SER A 55 -13.64 -13.54 3.06
C SER A 55 -12.72 -12.33 3.03
N THR A 56 -11.60 -12.40 2.31
CA THR A 56 -10.69 -11.25 2.15
C THR A 56 -11.31 -10.14 1.32
N LEU A 57 -11.94 -10.48 0.19
CA LEU A 57 -12.67 -9.52 -0.63
C LEU A 57 -13.82 -8.91 0.17
N ALA A 58 -14.56 -9.70 0.95
CA ALA A 58 -15.62 -9.18 1.82
C ALA A 58 -15.09 -8.15 2.84
N ARG A 59 -13.98 -8.45 3.54
CA ARG A 59 -13.33 -7.50 4.46
C ARG A 59 -12.82 -6.25 3.75
N PHE A 60 -12.22 -6.41 2.57
CA PHE A 60 -11.80 -5.28 1.75
C PHE A 60 -12.99 -4.36 1.46
N LYS A 61 -14.11 -4.93 1.00
CA LYS A 61 -15.33 -4.15 0.68
C LYS A 61 -15.88 -3.41 1.88
N GLU A 62 -15.95 -4.08 3.04
CA GLU A 62 -16.38 -3.48 4.30
C GLU A 62 -15.47 -2.32 4.70
N ASN A 63 -14.15 -2.56 4.76
CA ASN A 63 -13.18 -1.55 5.18
C ASN A 63 -13.10 -0.37 4.21
N TYR A 64 -13.10 -0.63 2.90
CA TYR A 64 -13.16 0.42 1.88
C TYR A 64 -14.41 1.29 2.08
N THR A 65 -15.57 0.66 2.21
CA THR A 65 -16.84 1.41 2.30
C THR A 65 -16.94 2.22 3.59
N THR A 66 -16.55 1.64 4.72
CA THR A 66 -16.84 2.19 6.06
C THR A 66 -15.70 3.02 6.65
N LEU A 67 -14.44 2.77 6.26
CA LEU A 67 -13.27 3.36 6.91
C LEU A 67 -12.48 4.34 6.05
N THR A 68 -12.56 4.24 4.72
CA THR A 68 -11.80 5.15 3.83
C THR A 68 -12.55 6.46 3.60
N SER A 69 -11.80 7.57 3.56
CA SER A 69 -12.36 8.89 3.25
C SER A 69 -12.78 9.00 1.79
N ASP A 70 -13.61 10.01 1.50
CA ASP A 70 -14.00 10.32 0.12
C ASP A 70 -12.80 10.70 -0.77
N GLN A 71 -11.74 11.28 -0.19
CA GLN A 71 -10.50 11.59 -0.91
C GLN A 71 -9.78 10.31 -1.34
N VAL A 72 -9.67 9.32 -0.43
CA VAL A 72 -9.12 8.01 -0.76
C VAL A 72 -9.99 7.33 -1.83
N LYS A 73 -11.31 7.29 -1.67
CA LYS A 73 -12.24 6.70 -2.64
C LYS A 73 -12.20 7.36 -4.01
N ALA A 74 -11.91 8.67 -4.07
CA ALA A 74 -11.77 9.40 -5.33
C ALA A 74 -10.52 8.98 -6.12
N ARG A 75 -9.46 8.54 -5.44
CA ARG A 75 -8.15 8.28 -6.04
C ARG A 75 -7.74 6.82 -6.06
N LEU A 76 -8.32 5.96 -5.23
CA LEU A 76 -7.92 4.56 -5.12
C LEU A 76 -8.27 3.77 -6.38
N VAL A 77 -7.33 2.95 -6.82
CA VAL A 77 -7.39 2.06 -7.98
C VAL A 77 -6.78 0.73 -7.57
N LEU A 78 -7.35 -0.38 -8.01
CA LEU A 78 -6.82 -1.73 -7.78
C LEU A 78 -5.95 -2.19 -8.95
N GLU A 79 -5.09 -3.17 -8.72
CA GLU A 79 -4.24 -3.78 -9.74
C GLU A 79 -4.25 -5.30 -9.62
N ASN A 80 -4.36 -6.00 -10.75
CA ASN A 80 -4.21 -7.46 -10.79
C ASN A 80 -2.76 -7.86 -10.50
N ASP A 81 -2.58 -8.97 -9.80
CA ASP A 81 -1.27 -9.47 -9.39
C ASP A 81 -1.01 -10.89 -9.88
N GLU A 82 0.25 -11.29 -9.80
CA GLU A 82 0.80 -12.53 -10.36
C GLU A 82 0.66 -13.76 -9.44
N ILE A 83 0.01 -13.64 -8.28
CA ILE A 83 -0.04 -14.72 -7.27
C ILE A 83 -1.46 -14.99 -6.79
N CYS A 84 -2.12 -13.97 -6.30
CA CYS A 84 -3.31 -14.05 -5.48
C CYS A 84 -4.55 -13.61 -6.27
N TYR A 85 -4.50 -12.52 -7.02
CA TYR A 85 -5.71 -11.89 -7.57
C TYR A 85 -5.55 -11.49 -9.04
N ASN A 86 -6.22 -12.20 -9.95
CA ASN A 86 -6.28 -11.81 -11.36
C ASN A 86 -7.46 -10.84 -11.62
N VAL A 87 -7.72 -10.50 -12.89
CA VAL A 87 -8.82 -9.58 -13.24
C VAL A 87 -10.18 -10.18 -12.92
N ASP A 88 -10.38 -11.49 -13.08
CA ASP A 88 -11.67 -12.14 -12.79
C ASP A 88 -12.03 -12.04 -11.31
N ASP A 89 -11.03 -12.10 -10.41
CA ASP A 89 -11.24 -11.92 -8.98
C ASP A 89 -11.62 -10.47 -8.63
N LEU A 90 -11.00 -9.49 -9.28
CA LEU A 90 -11.06 -8.07 -8.87
C LEU A 90 -12.13 -7.27 -9.59
N LEU A 91 -12.40 -7.54 -10.87
CA LEU A 91 -13.34 -6.76 -11.69
C LEU A 91 -14.76 -6.72 -11.11
N PRO A 92 -15.31 -7.81 -10.51
CA PRO A 92 -16.61 -7.74 -9.85
C PRO A 92 -16.63 -6.75 -8.68
N VAL A 93 -15.59 -6.75 -7.85
CA VAL A 93 -15.46 -5.83 -6.71
C VAL A 93 -15.28 -4.39 -7.19
N CYS A 94 -14.47 -4.19 -8.23
CA CYS A 94 -14.23 -2.90 -8.87
C CYS A 94 -15.51 -2.28 -9.42
N THR A 95 -16.33 -3.09 -10.09
CA THR A 95 -17.61 -2.69 -10.66
C THR A 95 -18.65 -2.38 -9.57
N GLU A 96 -18.68 -3.17 -8.49
CA GLU A 96 -19.58 -2.98 -7.35
C GLU A 96 -19.29 -1.66 -6.60
N LEU A 97 -18.01 -1.32 -6.42
CA LEU A 97 -17.55 -0.21 -5.57
C LEU A 97 -17.11 1.04 -6.33
N ASP A 98 -17.21 1.05 -7.66
CA ASP A 98 -16.71 2.13 -8.52
C ASP A 98 -15.23 2.46 -8.28
N ILE A 99 -14.44 1.39 -8.16
CA ILE A 99 -12.98 1.43 -8.05
C ILE A 99 -12.41 1.01 -9.41
N PRO A 100 -11.67 1.88 -10.13
CA PRO A 100 -11.01 1.46 -11.35
C PRO A 100 -9.97 0.37 -11.09
N ILE A 101 -9.65 -0.42 -12.12
CA ILE A 101 -8.61 -1.45 -12.09
C ILE A 101 -7.55 -1.18 -13.15
N ILE A 102 -6.28 -1.18 -12.74
CA ILE A 102 -5.11 -1.27 -13.62
C ILE A 102 -5.06 -2.68 -14.18
N PHE A 103 -5.02 -2.77 -15.51
CA PHE A 103 -4.58 -3.99 -16.17
C PHE A 103 -3.05 -3.96 -16.27
N ASP A 104 -2.40 -4.85 -15.52
CA ASP A 104 -0.97 -5.13 -15.69
C ASP A 104 -0.79 -6.39 -16.55
N TYR A 105 -0.17 -6.19 -17.71
CA TYR A 105 0.07 -7.23 -18.71
C TYR A 105 1.03 -8.32 -18.22
N HIS A 106 2.00 -7.96 -17.39
CA HIS A 106 2.99 -8.90 -16.87
C HIS A 106 2.38 -9.79 -15.79
N HIS A 107 1.60 -9.20 -14.89
CA HIS A 107 0.86 -9.92 -13.86
C HIS A 107 -0.16 -10.88 -14.48
N ASP A 108 -0.93 -10.44 -15.47
CA ASP A 108 -1.89 -11.30 -16.18
C ASP A 108 -1.17 -12.43 -16.95
N ALA A 109 0.00 -12.18 -17.56
CA ALA A 109 0.77 -13.26 -18.20
C ALA A 109 1.25 -14.36 -17.23
N LEU A 110 1.38 -14.05 -15.93
CA LEU A 110 1.82 -14.98 -14.90
C LEU A 110 0.65 -15.63 -14.12
N ASN A 111 -0.44 -14.89 -13.98
CA ASN A 111 -1.68 -15.32 -13.32
C ASN A 111 -2.87 -14.94 -14.21
N PRO A 112 -3.08 -15.68 -15.31
CA PRO A 112 -4.02 -15.27 -16.34
C PRO A 112 -5.45 -15.29 -15.86
N SER A 113 -6.18 -14.28 -16.31
CA SER A 113 -7.63 -14.25 -16.27
C SER A 113 -8.20 -15.23 -17.31
N ALA A 114 -9.47 -15.61 -17.17
CA ALA A 114 -10.12 -16.59 -18.03
C ALA A 114 -10.36 -16.05 -19.45
N GLY A 115 -10.63 -14.75 -19.57
CA GLY A 115 -10.79 -14.05 -20.84
C GLY A 115 -9.48 -13.46 -21.35
N PRO A 116 -9.29 -13.32 -22.67
CA PRO A 116 -8.12 -12.64 -23.23
C PRO A 116 -8.15 -11.12 -22.95
N PRO A 117 -7.00 -10.42 -22.98
CA PRO A 117 -6.94 -8.97 -22.77
C PRO A 117 -7.87 -8.17 -23.69
N ALA A 118 -8.02 -8.61 -24.95
CA ALA A 118 -8.93 -8.01 -25.93
C ALA A 118 -10.40 -7.96 -25.50
N GLU A 119 -10.83 -8.87 -24.62
CA GLU A 119 -12.19 -8.90 -24.06
C GLU A 119 -12.29 -8.21 -22.69
N LEU A 120 -11.21 -8.21 -21.92
CA LEU A 120 -11.18 -7.66 -20.56
C LEU A 120 -10.98 -6.15 -20.55
N ILE A 121 -10.05 -5.64 -21.37
CA ILE A 121 -9.70 -4.22 -21.42
C ILE A 121 -10.93 -3.33 -21.71
N PRO A 122 -11.84 -3.66 -22.65
CA PRO A 122 -13.06 -2.87 -22.85
C PRO A 122 -13.95 -2.80 -21.60
N LYS A 123 -14.09 -3.90 -20.85
CA LYS A 123 -14.88 -3.94 -19.60
C LYS A 123 -14.21 -3.12 -18.50
N ILE A 124 -12.89 -3.18 -18.41
CA ILE A 124 -12.11 -2.35 -17.49
C ILE A 124 -12.32 -0.87 -17.82
N ALA A 125 -12.26 -0.50 -19.11
CA ALA A 125 -12.46 0.87 -19.56
C ALA A 125 -13.83 1.45 -19.17
N GLU A 126 -14.89 0.64 -19.11
CA GLU A 126 -16.21 1.08 -18.62
C GLU A 126 -16.15 1.60 -17.18
N VAL A 127 -15.37 0.97 -16.31
CA VAL A 127 -15.20 1.38 -14.90
C VAL A 127 -14.43 2.71 -14.81
N TRP A 128 -13.37 2.88 -15.59
CA TRP A 128 -12.61 4.14 -15.68
C TRP A 128 -13.47 5.29 -16.23
N ASN A 129 -14.22 5.02 -17.31
CA ASN A 129 -15.12 5.99 -17.92
C ASN A 129 -16.22 6.44 -16.94
N LYS A 130 -16.76 5.52 -16.14
CA LYS A 130 -17.74 5.84 -15.10
C LYS A 130 -17.16 6.76 -14.02
N LYS A 131 -15.88 6.57 -13.67
CA LYS A 131 -15.16 7.43 -12.72
C LYS A 131 -14.81 8.81 -13.31
N GLY A 132 -14.77 8.92 -14.65
CA GLY A 132 -14.50 10.18 -15.35
C GLY A 132 -13.03 10.60 -15.32
N ILE A 133 -12.11 9.64 -15.19
CA ILE A 133 -10.66 9.86 -15.19
C ILE A 133 -9.99 9.03 -16.30
N LYS A 134 -8.83 9.47 -16.76
CA LYS A 134 -8.13 8.79 -17.87
C LYS A 134 -7.68 7.39 -17.47
N MET A 135 -7.95 6.40 -18.32
CA MET A 135 -7.55 5.02 -18.06
C MET A 135 -6.03 4.87 -18.04
N LYS A 136 -5.57 4.05 -17.09
CA LYS A 136 -4.16 3.70 -16.94
C LYS A 136 -3.95 2.19 -16.94
N GLN A 137 -2.83 1.75 -17.49
CA GLN A 137 -2.38 0.35 -17.54
C GLN A 137 -0.89 0.25 -17.19
N HIS A 138 -0.43 -0.94 -16.81
CA HIS A 138 0.97 -1.19 -16.47
C HIS A 138 1.59 -2.20 -17.43
N LEU A 139 2.83 -1.94 -17.85
CA LEU A 139 3.62 -2.83 -18.71
C LEU A 139 4.96 -3.14 -18.08
N SER A 140 5.24 -4.44 -18.02
CA SER A 140 6.52 -5.03 -17.67
C SER A 140 6.80 -6.26 -18.52
N GLU A 141 8.07 -6.67 -18.56
CA GLU A 141 8.50 -7.92 -19.17
C GLU A 141 9.36 -8.70 -18.16
N PRO A 142 9.32 -10.04 -18.18
CA PRO A 142 10.20 -10.84 -17.33
C PRO A 142 11.66 -10.60 -17.72
N ARG A 143 12.56 -10.61 -16.74
CA ARG A 143 14.00 -10.54 -17.01
C ARG A 143 14.44 -11.64 -18.00
N PRO A 144 15.43 -11.37 -18.86
CA PRO A 144 16.00 -12.38 -19.74
C PRO A 144 16.45 -13.63 -18.96
N GLY A 145 16.18 -14.80 -19.54
CA GLY A 145 16.53 -16.11 -18.96
C GLY A 145 15.76 -16.50 -17.70
N ALA A 146 14.66 -15.82 -17.36
CA ALA A 146 13.76 -16.28 -16.31
C ALA A 146 12.96 -17.50 -16.79
N GLU A 147 13.10 -18.63 -16.10
CA GLU A 147 12.40 -19.85 -16.46
C GLU A 147 11.22 -20.11 -15.53
N SER A 148 11.47 -20.08 -14.21
CA SER A 148 10.44 -20.36 -13.21
C SER A 148 9.48 -19.17 -13.00
N ILE A 149 8.26 -19.45 -12.53
CA ILE A 149 7.26 -18.42 -12.22
C ILE A 149 7.87 -17.36 -11.29
N MET A 150 8.55 -17.77 -10.22
CA MET A 150 9.16 -16.84 -9.26
C MET A 150 10.25 -15.95 -9.87
N GLU A 151 10.99 -16.45 -10.85
CA GLU A 151 12.00 -15.65 -11.54
C GLU A 151 11.41 -14.69 -12.54
N ARG A 152 10.31 -15.08 -13.18
CA ARG A 152 9.62 -14.27 -14.19
C ARG A 152 9.02 -13.01 -13.60
N ARG A 153 8.65 -13.02 -12.31
CA ARG A 153 8.19 -11.83 -11.55
C ARG A 153 9.18 -10.67 -11.53
N ALA A 154 10.47 -10.95 -11.71
CA ALA A 154 11.47 -9.90 -11.69
C ALA A 154 11.48 -9.18 -13.04
N HIS A 155 11.14 -7.89 -13.03
CA HIS A 155 11.07 -7.08 -14.24
C HIS A 155 12.43 -6.97 -14.94
N ALA A 156 12.36 -6.91 -16.27
CA ALA A 156 13.47 -6.62 -17.16
C ALA A 156 13.98 -5.19 -16.99
N ASP A 157 15.17 -4.93 -17.53
CA ASP A 157 15.75 -3.59 -17.52
C ASP A 157 14.99 -2.65 -18.45
N ARG A 158 14.50 -3.15 -19.61
CA ARG A 158 13.69 -2.41 -20.59
C ARG A 158 12.67 -3.33 -21.25
N CYS A 159 11.44 -2.85 -21.43
CA CYS A 159 10.45 -3.53 -22.26
C CYS A 159 10.78 -3.35 -23.75
N GLN A 160 10.50 -4.35 -24.57
CA GLN A 160 10.82 -4.35 -26.00
C GLN A 160 9.59 -4.17 -26.87
N THR A 161 8.40 -4.52 -26.36
CA THR A 161 7.18 -4.56 -27.17
C THR A 161 6.00 -3.91 -26.46
N LEU A 162 5.20 -3.17 -27.24
CA LEU A 162 3.88 -2.73 -26.80
C LEU A 162 2.86 -3.86 -27.03
N PRO A 163 1.91 -4.07 -26.11
CA PRO A 163 0.83 -5.02 -26.29
C PRO A 163 -0.02 -4.70 -27.52
N ALA A 164 -0.47 -5.72 -28.24
CA ALA A 164 -1.32 -5.53 -29.42
C ALA A 164 -2.72 -5.01 -29.06
N GLU A 165 -3.17 -5.32 -27.84
CA GLU A 165 -4.46 -4.94 -27.28
C GLU A 165 -4.43 -3.58 -26.56
N LEU A 166 -3.28 -2.88 -26.61
CA LEU A 166 -3.14 -1.55 -26.01
C LEU A 166 -4.11 -0.56 -26.70
N PRO A 167 -4.99 0.12 -25.95
CA PRO A 167 -5.88 1.14 -26.53
C PRO A 167 -5.12 2.36 -27.05
N ASP A 168 -5.69 3.05 -28.05
CA ASP A 168 -5.09 4.25 -28.64
C ASP A 168 -4.94 5.42 -27.65
N ASP A 169 -5.90 5.61 -26.74
CA ASP A 169 -5.90 6.69 -25.73
C ASP A 169 -5.89 6.12 -24.30
N VAL A 170 -4.69 5.79 -23.83
CA VAL A 170 -4.45 5.25 -22.49
C VAL A 170 -3.12 5.77 -21.94
N ASP A 171 -3.02 5.91 -20.63
CA ASP A 171 -1.73 6.13 -19.98
C ASP A 171 -1.08 4.78 -19.66
N LEU A 172 0.11 4.53 -20.21
CA LEU A 172 0.86 3.29 -19.98
C LEU A 172 2.06 3.55 -19.06
N MET A 173 2.03 2.96 -17.86
CA MET A 173 3.17 2.97 -16.94
C MET A 173 4.15 1.85 -17.31
N ILE A 174 5.40 2.21 -17.54
CA ILE A 174 6.47 1.25 -17.82
C ILE A 174 7.20 0.92 -16.51
N GLU A 175 7.03 -0.30 -15.99
CA GLU A 175 7.67 -0.71 -14.74
C GLU A 175 8.98 -1.47 -14.95
N ALA A 176 9.93 -0.82 -15.63
CA ALA A 176 11.24 -1.40 -15.87
C ALA A 176 12.30 -0.92 -14.86
N LYS A 177 13.45 -1.63 -14.79
CA LYS A 177 14.55 -1.22 -13.90
C LYS A 177 15.32 0.00 -14.40
N ASP A 178 15.49 0.15 -15.72
CA ASP A 178 16.19 1.31 -16.29
C ASP A 178 15.33 2.59 -16.40
N LYS A 179 14.10 2.55 -15.85
CA LYS A 179 13.22 3.74 -15.71
C LYS A 179 13.04 4.48 -17.04
N GLU A 180 13.48 5.73 -17.13
CA GLU A 180 13.30 6.58 -18.32
C GLU A 180 13.93 6.00 -19.58
N GLN A 181 14.99 5.18 -19.46
CA GLN A 181 15.61 4.56 -20.63
C GLN A 181 14.71 3.53 -21.29
N ALA A 182 13.85 2.84 -20.51
CA ALA A 182 12.88 1.92 -21.08
C ALA A 182 11.79 2.68 -21.86
N VAL A 183 11.41 3.86 -21.38
CA VAL A 183 10.47 4.74 -22.10
C VAL A 183 11.09 5.26 -23.40
N PHE A 184 12.32 5.77 -23.34
CA PHE A 184 13.03 6.27 -24.53
C PHE A 184 13.28 5.17 -25.56
N GLU A 185 13.53 3.95 -25.12
CA GLU A 185 13.66 2.77 -25.99
C GLU A 185 12.35 2.53 -26.76
N LEU A 186 11.20 2.53 -26.09
CA LEU A 186 9.90 2.38 -26.74
C LEU A 186 9.59 3.54 -27.69
N TYR A 187 9.88 4.78 -27.30
CA TYR A 187 9.75 5.95 -28.18
C TYR A 187 10.58 5.79 -29.45
N ARG A 188 11.82 5.29 -29.33
CA ARG A 188 12.68 5.01 -30.48
C ARG A 188 12.13 3.89 -31.38
N ILE A 189 11.65 2.79 -30.79
CA ILE A 189 11.14 1.62 -31.54
C ILE A 189 9.89 1.99 -32.33
N TYR A 190 8.97 2.73 -31.70
CA TYR A 190 7.63 2.99 -32.23
C TYR A 190 7.45 4.40 -32.81
N GLY A 191 8.42 5.30 -32.65
CA GLY A 191 8.35 6.68 -33.13
C GLY A 191 7.28 7.51 -32.43
N LEU A 192 7.08 7.29 -31.11
CA LEU A 192 5.99 7.91 -30.36
C LEU A 192 6.25 9.39 -30.03
N GLU A 193 7.48 9.74 -29.72
CA GLU A 193 7.92 11.10 -29.38
C GLU A 193 9.38 11.30 -29.79
N ASP A 194 9.79 12.56 -29.95
CA ASP A 194 11.18 12.91 -30.25
C ASP A 194 12.08 12.56 -29.05
N VAL A 195 13.07 11.69 -29.30
CA VAL A 195 14.05 11.29 -28.28
C VAL A 195 15.37 12.04 -28.52
N ILE A 196 15.86 12.74 -27.50
CA ILE A 196 17.25 13.24 -27.51
C ILE A 196 18.16 12.03 -27.41
N HIS A 197 18.68 11.56 -28.54
CA HIS A 197 19.46 10.33 -28.62
C HIS A 197 20.68 10.30 -27.69
N ASP A 198 21.27 11.46 -27.38
CA ASP A 198 22.39 11.57 -26.44
C ASP A 198 22.01 11.15 -25.00
N ASN A 199 20.73 11.22 -24.63
CA ASN A 199 20.23 10.79 -23.33
C ASN A 199 19.92 9.28 -23.30
N LEU A 200 19.82 8.63 -24.47
CA LEU A 200 19.57 7.20 -24.58
C LEU A 200 20.89 6.44 -24.42
N ARG A 201 21.06 5.85 -23.25
CA ARG A 201 22.21 5.00 -22.94
C ARG A 201 22.03 3.65 -23.64
N PRO A 202 23.12 3.06 -24.17
CA PRO A 202 23.10 1.68 -24.63
C PRO A 202 22.55 0.75 -23.53
N PRO A 203 21.77 -0.29 -23.88
CA PRO A 203 21.40 -1.32 -22.92
C PRO A 203 22.64 -1.92 -22.25
N ASP A 204 22.51 -2.37 -21.00
CA ASP A 204 23.59 -3.10 -20.34
C ASP A 204 23.95 -4.33 -21.18
N PRO A 205 25.21 -4.50 -21.62
CA PRO A 205 25.62 -5.69 -22.38
C PRO A 205 25.48 -6.99 -21.58
N ASN A 206 25.39 -6.92 -20.25
CA ASN A 206 25.19 -8.07 -19.36
C ASN A 206 23.99 -7.82 -18.42
N PRO A 207 22.74 -7.88 -18.94
CA PRO A 207 21.55 -7.64 -18.12
C PRO A 207 21.52 -8.61 -16.93
N SER A 208 21.06 -8.13 -15.78
CA SER A 208 21.14 -8.89 -14.53
C SER A 208 20.27 -10.15 -14.56
N MET A 209 20.90 -11.30 -14.74
CA MET A 209 20.27 -12.64 -14.76
C MET A 209 19.94 -13.18 -13.35
N GLN A 210 20.14 -12.39 -12.29
CA GLN A 210 19.86 -12.81 -10.92
C GLN A 210 19.24 -11.65 -10.12
N THR A 211 18.34 -11.98 -9.20
CA THR A 211 17.97 -11.04 -8.15
C THR A 211 19.07 -11.11 -7.08
N LYS A 212 19.58 -9.96 -6.63
CA LYS A 212 20.27 -9.90 -5.33
C LYS A 212 19.19 -10.08 -4.26
N GLY A 213 18.64 -11.29 -4.15
CA GLY A 213 17.68 -11.63 -3.12
C GLY A 213 18.26 -11.24 -1.76
N ARG A 214 17.42 -10.73 -0.87
CA ARG A 214 17.80 -10.51 0.52
C ARG A 214 18.27 -11.85 1.06
N LYS A 215 19.58 -12.04 1.24
CA LYS A 215 20.12 -13.23 1.91
C LYS A 215 19.43 -13.28 3.27
N SER A 216 18.55 -14.26 3.48
CA SER A 216 18.06 -14.54 4.81
C SER A 216 19.28 -14.97 5.61
N ASN A 217 19.81 -14.08 6.44
CA ASN A 217 20.80 -14.44 7.44
C ASN A 217 20.09 -15.22 8.57
N LEU A 218 19.40 -16.30 8.23
CA LEU A 218 19.06 -17.35 9.20
C LEU A 218 20.33 -18.17 9.42
N LYS A 219 21.31 -17.54 10.07
CA LYS A 219 22.30 -18.30 10.83
C LYS A 219 21.50 -19.00 11.92
N LYS A 220 21.37 -20.31 11.79
CA LYS A 220 20.89 -21.26 12.79
C LYS A 220 21.78 -21.11 14.04
N LYS A 221 21.48 -20.13 14.90
CA LYS A 221 22.00 -20.06 16.26
C LYS A 221 21.07 -20.90 17.11
N THR A 222 21.33 -22.21 17.17
CA THR A 222 20.81 -23.04 18.25
C THR A 222 21.50 -22.56 19.52
N LYS A 223 20.82 -21.70 20.28
CA LYS A 223 21.18 -21.40 21.66
C LYS A 223 20.14 -22.13 22.50
N GLU A 224 20.53 -23.19 23.17
CA GLU A 224 19.69 -23.82 24.19
C GLU A 224 19.48 -22.80 25.30
N THR A 225 18.27 -22.24 25.38
CA THR A 225 17.77 -21.56 26.56
C THR A 225 16.80 -22.51 27.23
N VAL A 226 17.24 -23.12 28.32
CA VAL A 226 16.38 -23.91 29.19
C VAL A 226 15.75 -22.93 30.17
N ASP A 227 14.53 -22.46 29.89
CA ASP A 227 13.70 -21.82 30.91
C ASP A 227 12.96 -22.90 31.69
N VAL A 228 12.99 -22.78 33.01
CA VAL A 228 12.42 -23.72 33.97
C VAL A 228 11.28 -23.00 34.68
N ASP A 229 10.11 -23.62 34.79
CA ASP A 229 9.02 -23.09 35.62
C ASP A 229 9.39 -23.16 37.11
N SER A 230 8.71 -22.37 37.93
CA SER A 230 8.73 -22.22 39.39
C SER A 230 8.66 -23.50 40.23
N GLN A 231 8.55 -24.69 39.60
CA GLN A 231 8.61 -26.00 40.26
C GLN A 231 9.71 -26.94 39.70
N ALA A 232 10.63 -26.43 38.88
CA ALA A 232 11.86 -27.12 38.46
C ALA A 232 11.69 -28.46 37.71
N GLU A 233 10.69 -28.59 36.83
CA GLU A 233 10.60 -29.67 35.83
C GLU A 233 10.68 -29.14 34.38
N PRO A 234 11.27 -29.91 33.44
CA PRO A 234 11.40 -29.51 32.03
C PRO A 234 10.07 -29.65 31.27
N VAL A 235 9.62 -28.56 30.65
CA VAL A 235 8.39 -28.53 29.83
C VAL A 235 8.71 -29.03 28.41
N GLN A 236 8.11 -30.14 28.00
CA GLN A 236 8.08 -30.56 26.58
C GLN A 236 6.88 -29.91 25.87
N LEU A 237 7.15 -28.94 25.00
CA LEU A 237 6.16 -28.35 24.10
C LEU A 237 6.17 -29.12 22.76
N SER A 238 4.99 -29.56 22.32
CA SER A 238 4.77 -30.19 21.01
C SER A 238 4.67 -29.15 19.87
N ASP A 239 4.92 -29.59 18.64
CA ASP A 239 5.13 -28.76 17.43
C ASP A 239 3.88 -28.01 16.89
N ILE A 240 2.86 -27.72 17.71
CA ILE A 240 1.57 -27.14 17.24
C ILE A 240 1.26 -25.73 17.78
N GLU A 241 2.12 -25.10 18.57
CA GLU A 241 1.84 -23.76 19.13
C GLU A 241 2.94 -22.71 18.85
N LYS A 242 3.57 -22.75 17.68
CA LYS A 242 4.44 -21.66 17.21
C LYS A 242 3.89 -21.04 15.92
N GLU A 243 3.00 -20.08 16.08
CA GLU A 243 3.14 -18.71 15.52
C GLU A 243 1.88 -17.90 15.82
N GLY A 244 1.87 -17.28 17.01
CA GLY A 244 0.81 -16.37 17.41
C GLY A 244 0.94 -15.93 18.86
N ASP A 245 1.90 -15.05 19.16
CA ASP A 245 1.83 -14.09 20.29
C ASP A 245 3.00 -13.10 20.09
N GLY A 246 2.80 -11.80 19.86
CA GLY A 246 2.34 -10.87 20.90
C GLY A 246 3.45 -10.59 21.90
N GLY A 247 4.54 -9.97 21.44
CA GLY A 247 5.58 -9.44 22.31
C GLY A 247 5.34 -7.96 22.58
N MET A 248 4.71 -7.67 23.72
CA MET A 248 4.70 -6.37 24.37
C MET A 248 6.13 -5.96 24.73
N GLY A 249 6.49 -4.69 24.51
CA GLY A 249 7.59 -4.04 25.21
C GLY A 249 8.64 -3.40 24.31
N ASP A 250 8.46 -2.11 24.00
CA ASP A 250 9.61 -1.21 24.02
C ASP A 250 9.49 -0.40 25.32
N GLU A 251 10.23 -0.83 26.34
CA GLU A 251 10.38 -0.08 27.58
C GLU A 251 11.19 1.18 27.28
N GLY A 252 10.48 2.30 27.29
CA GLY A 252 11.08 3.63 27.27
C GLY A 252 12.15 3.79 28.35
N ILE A 253 13.26 4.34 27.90
CA ILE A 253 14.36 4.85 28.73
C ILE A 253 13.78 5.73 29.85
N LYS A 254 13.91 5.28 31.11
CA LYS A 254 13.68 6.11 32.31
C LYS A 254 15.01 6.61 32.87
N LYS A 255 15.15 7.94 32.90
CA LYS A 255 15.86 8.80 33.89
C LYS A 255 15.71 10.24 33.33
N ASN A 256 14.98 11.18 33.91
CA ASN A 256 14.79 11.53 35.31
C ASN A 256 13.34 12.00 35.55
N GLY A 257 12.83 11.71 36.75
CA GLY A 257 11.41 11.83 37.07
C GLY A 257 10.89 13.25 37.27
N GLN A 258 9.64 13.44 36.86
CA GLN A 258 8.57 14.01 37.67
C GLN A 258 7.24 13.65 37.00
N VAL A 259 6.27 13.21 37.81
CA VAL A 259 4.93 12.79 37.39
C VAL A 259 4.05 14.02 37.29
N VAL A 260 3.34 14.22 36.16
CA VAL A 260 2.14 15.05 36.09
C VAL A 260 1.17 14.45 35.06
N GLU A 261 -0.04 14.11 35.48
CA GLU A 261 -1.21 13.76 34.64
C GLU A 261 -1.75 15.02 33.96
N ILE A 262 -2.17 14.93 32.69
CA ILE A 262 -3.08 15.91 32.07
C ILE A 262 -4.03 15.21 31.09
N ASP A 263 -5.33 15.47 31.31
CA ASP A 263 -6.51 15.08 30.54
C ASP A 263 -6.69 15.86 29.22
N ASP A 264 -7.66 15.37 28.43
CA ASP A 264 -8.19 15.87 27.16
C ASP A 264 -8.34 17.40 26.99
N VAL A 265 -8.26 17.79 25.71
CA VAL A 265 -8.63 19.07 25.09
C VAL A 265 -7.54 20.16 25.12
N GLY A 266 -6.96 20.43 23.94
CA GLY A 266 -5.99 21.50 23.74
C GLY A 266 -6.14 22.16 22.37
N ILE A 267 -7.13 23.03 22.24
CA ILE A 267 -7.15 24.15 21.28
C ILE A 267 -6.14 25.17 21.81
N GLU A 268 -5.16 25.56 20.99
CA GLU A 268 -4.23 26.64 21.32
C GLU A 268 -4.92 28.01 21.19
N VAL A 269 -4.94 28.78 22.28
CA VAL A 269 -5.13 30.23 22.25
C VAL A 269 -4.17 30.88 23.22
N ASP A 270 -3.37 31.78 22.66
CA ASP A 270 -2.24 32.50 23.24
C ASP A 270 -2.74 33.72 24.04
N VAL A 271 -2.49 33.79 25.36
CA VAL A 271 -2.55 35.06 26.11
C VAL A 271 -1.60 35.01 27.32
N ASP A 272 -0.51 35.78 27.22
CA ASP A 272 0.36 36.19 28.33
C ASP A 272 -0.18 37.47 28.97
N GLU A 273 -0.33 37.49 30.30
CA GLU A 273 0.21 38.52 31.20
C GLU A 273 -0.38 38.36 32.61
N THR A 274 0.48 38.00 33.56
CA THR A 274 0.20 38.01 34.99
C THR A 274 0.47 39.39 35.59
N LYS A 275 -0.51 39.98 36.30
CA LYS A 275 -0.26 41.02 37.31
C LYS A 275 -1.10 40.82 38.57
N LYS A 276 -0.37 40.41 39.62
CA LYS A 276 -0.44 40.80 41.04
C LYS A 276 -1.83 40.98 41.70
N MET A 277 -2.12 40.10 42.66
CA MET A 277 -3.04 40.36 43.78
C MET A 277 -2.52 41.52 44.67
N PRO A 278 -3.41 42.18 45.43
CA PRO A 278 -3.48 41.85 46.85
C PRO A 278 -4.91 41.68 47.40
N LYS A 279 -4.97 40.92 48.50
CA LYS A 279 -6.14 40.58 49.30
C LYS A 279 -6.79 41.81 49.94
N GLU A 280 -8.12 41.89 49.92
CA GLU A 280 -8.86 42.66 50.92
C GLU A 280 -10.10 41.92 51.41
N LYS A 281 -10.32 42.03 52.72
CA LYS A 281 -11.33 41.35 53.54
C LYS A 281 -12.70 42.02 53.35
N GLY A 282 -13.78 41.26 53.27
CA GLY A 282 -15.11 41.88 53.37
C GLY A 282 -16.34 41.01 53.17
N ARG A 283 -16.93 40.61 54.30
CA ARG A 283 -18.38 40.65 54.57
C ARG A 283 -19.28 39.51 54.07
N VAL A 284 -19.60 38.65 55.02
CA VAL A 284 -20.81 37.81 55.11
C VAL A 284 -22.08 38.65 54.91
N LYS A 285 -23.00 38.17 54.04
CA LYS A 285 -24.47 38.23 54.20
C LYS A 285 -25.16 37.46 53.06
N LYS A 286 -25.70 36.28 53.35
CA LYS A 286 -26.95 35.81 52.73
C LYS A 286 -27.93 35.46 53.85
N LYS A 287 -29.04 36.20 53.87
CA LYS A 287 -30.17 36.05 54.77
C LYS A 287 -31.01 34.85 54.32
N ALA A 288 -31.76 34.36 55.29
CA ALA A 288 -32.54 33.13 55.35
C ALA A 288 -33.69 32.99 54.34
N VAL A 289 -34.12 31.73 54.30
CA VAL A 289 -35.33 31.08 53.79
C VAL A 289 -36.61 31.56 54.50
N ALA A 290 -37.76 31.18 53.91
CA ALA A 290 -39.17 31.25 54.35
C ALA A 290 -39.91 32.49 53.80
N GLU A 291 -41.08 32.38 53.18
CA GLU A 291 -42.17 31.39 53.24
C GLU A 291 -42.93 31.39 51.91
#